data_AF-X0X535-F1
#
_entry.id   AF-X0X535-F1
#
_cell.length_a   1.000
_cell.length_b   1.000
_cell.length_c   1.000
_cell.angle_alpha   90.00
_cell.angle_beta   90.00
_cell.angle_gamma   90.00
#
_symmetry.space_group_name_H-M   'P 1'
#
loop_
_entity.id
_entity.type
_entity.pdbx_description
1 polymer ?
#
loop_
_entity_poly.entity_id
_entity_poly.type
_entity_poly.pdbx_seq_one_letter_code
_entity_poly.pdbx_strand_id
1 'polypeptide(L)' 'MASPKIVVIGAGSYFFGRPVIYKMTHSEVLRGGTLALVDTDPDVLATMMSLEGR' A
#
# COMPACT_ATOMS: atom_id res chain seq x y z
N MET A 1 15.27 1.07 15.67
CA MET A 1 15.44 0.40 14.37
C MET A 1 14.71 1.24 13.32
N ALA A 2 15.30 1.45 12.14
CA ALA A 2 14.60 2.16 11.07
C ALA A 2 13.46 1.27 10.54
N SER A 3 12.23 1.78 10.55
CA SER A 3 11.10 1.05 9.98
C SER A 3 11.21 1.01 8.44
N PRO A 4 10.78 -0.10 7.78
CA PRO A 4 10.85 -0.21 6.32
C PRO A 4 10.03 0.88 5.62
N LYS A 5 10.54 1.38 4.49
CA LYS A 5 9.80 2.25 3.57
C LYS A 5 9.66 1.52 2.24
N ILE A 6 8.42 1.29 1.81
CA ILE A 6 8.10 0.52 0.62
C ILE A 6 7.29 1.41 -0.33
N VAL A 7 7.66 1.40 -1.61
CA VAL A 7 6.96 2.12 -2.67
C VAL A 7 6.41 1.10 -3.66
N VAL A 8 5.12 1.18 -3.96
CA VAL A 8 4.46 0.38 -5.00
C VAL A 8 4.17 1.29 -6.19
N ILE A 9 4.79 0.99 -7.34
CA ILE A 9 4.54 1.66 -8.62
C ILE A 9 3.52 0.84 -9.41
N GLY A 10 2.48 1.48 -9.93
CA GLY A 10 1.31 0.81 -10.50
C GLY A 10 0.33 0.36 -9.42
N ALA A 11 0.17 1.17 -8.37
CA ALA A 11 -0.67 0.87 -7.21
C ALA A 11 -2.16 0.71 -7.55
N GLY A 12 -2.60 1.13 -8.73
CA GLY A 12 -3.97 0.94 -9.21
C GLY A 12 -4.39 -0.50 -9.43
N SER A 13 -3.45 -1.44 -9.43
CA SER A 13 -3.77 -2.87 -9.45
C SER A 13 -4.29 -3.32 -8.08
N TYR A 14 -5.61 -3.37 -7.90
CA TYR A 14 -6.24 -3.84 -6.65
C TYR A 14 -5.76 -5.25 -6.23
N PHE A 15 -5.60 -6.15 -7.20
CA PHE A 15 -5.11 -7.52 -6.95
C PHE A 15 -3.69 -7.55 -6.41
N PHE A 16 -2.87 -6.56 -6.78
CA PHE A 16 -1.51 -6.41 -6.27
C PHE A 16 -1.46 -5.59 -4.98
N GLY A 17 -2.18 -4.47 -4.90
CA GLY A 17 -2.17 -3.57 -3.76
C GLY A 17 -2.74 -4.19 -2.49
N ARG A 18 -3.89 -4.89 -2.58
CA ARG A 18 -4.54 -5.49 -1.41
C ARG A 18 -3.65 -6.43 -0.60
N PRO A 19 -2.95 -7.43 -1.19
CA PRO A 19 -2.04 -8.28 -0.41
C PRO A 19 -0.85 -7.50 0.16
N VAL A 20 -0.37 -6.44 -0.50
CA VAL A 20 0.70 -5.58 0.03
C VAL A 20 0.23 -4.85 1.29
N ILE A 21 -0.93 -4.20 1.23
CA ILE A 21 -1.54 -3.49 2.38
C ILE A 21 -1.75 -4.44 3.55
N TYR A 22 -2.30 -5.63 3.29
CA TYR A 22 -2.48 -6.67 4.31
C TYR A 22 -1.16 -7.05 4.99
N LYS A 23 -0.08 -7.20 4.22
CA LYS A 23 1.26 -7.50 4.77
C LYS A 23 1.85 -6.31 5.54
N MET A 24 1.62 -5.08 5.10
CA MET A 24 2.05 -3.87 5.81
C MET A 24 1.38 -3.73 7.19
N THR A 25 0.19 -4.29 7.39
CA THR A 25 -0.52 -4.23 8.68
C THR A 25 -0.30 -5.48 9.56
N HIS A 26 -0.17 -6.67 8.98
CA HIS A 26 -0.12 -7.92 9.74
C HIS A 26 1.29 -8.52 9.92
N SER A 27 2.24 -8.19 9.05
CA SER A 27 3.60 -8.75 9.14
C SER A 27 4.35 -8.21 10.34
N GLU A 28 5.03 -9.07 11.10
CA GLU A 28 5.90 -8.65 12.21
C GLU A 28 7.09 -7.79 11.76
N VAL A 29 7.52 -7.96 10.50
CA VAL A 29 8.68 -7.24 9.94
C VAL A 29 8.27 -5.91 9.29
N LEU A 30 7.09 -5.86 8.66
CA LEU A 30 6.66 -4.69 7.87
C LEU A 30 5.73 -3.76 8.66
N ARG A 31 5.06 -4.26 9.69
CA ARG A 31 4.17 -3.46 10.53
C ARG A 31 4.94 -2.31 11.19
N GLY A 32 4.37 -1.11 11.13
CA GLY A 32 5.00 0.11 11.60
C GLY A 32 5.97 0.76 10.60
N GLY A 33 6.06 0.22 9.38
CA GLY A 33 6.72 0.84 8.23
C GLY A 33 5.83 1.85 7.49
N THR A 34 6.39 2.46 6.45
CA THR A 34 5.68 3.38 5.54
C THR A 34 5.42 2.69 4.21
N LEU A 35 4.18 2.71 3.74
CA LEU A 35 3.80 2.34 2.38
C LEU A 35 3.49 3.61 1.58
N ALA A 36 4.09 3.74 0.40
CA ALA A 36 3.73 4.76 -0.59
C ALA A 36 3.14 4.09 -1.82
N LEU A 37 1.95 4.52 -2.23
CA LEU A 37 1.27 4.08 -3.43
C LEU A 37 1.49 5.11 -4.53
N VAL A 38 1.96 4.66 -5.70
CA VAL A 38 2.24 5.50 -6.85
C VAL A 38 1.51 4.95 -8.07
N ASP A 39 0.72 5.82 -8.69
CA ASP A 39 0.05 5.57 -9.96
C ASP A 39 0.01 6.88 -10.77
N THR A 40 -0.19 6.78 -12.08
CA THR A 40 -0.37 7.95 -12.95
C THR A 40 -1.82 8.43 -12.97
N ASP A 41 -2.77 7.55 -12.66
CA ASP A 41 -4.19 7.88 -12.59
C ASP A 41 -4.58 8.25 -11.14
N PRO A 42 -4.93 9.52 -10.87
CA PRO A 42 -5.27 9.97 -9.52
C PRO A 42 -6.60 9.40 -9.00
N ASP A 43 -7.56 9.08 -9.87
CA ASP A 43 -8.87 8.54 -9.47
C ASP A 43 -8.75 7.09 -9.01
N VAL A 44 -7.89 6.34 -9.69
CA VAL A 44 -7.53 4.98 -9.31
C VAL A 44 -6.79 4.97 -7.96
N LEU A 45 -5.85 5.91 -7.76
CA LEU A 45 -5.15 6.04 -6.48
C LEU A 45 -6.10 6.39 -5.33
N ALA A 46 -7.04 7.32 -5.55
CA ALA A 46 -8.06 7.67 -4.57
C ALA A 46 -8.95 6.48 -4.21
N THR A 47 -9.33 5.67 -5.21
CA THR A 47 -10.08 4.42 -5.00
C THR A 47 -9.30 3.46 -4.11
N MET A 48 -8.02 3.23 -4.41
CA MET A 48 -7.16 2.34 -3.62
C MET A 48 -7.04 2.80 -2.17
N MET A 49 -6.83 4.11 -1.92
CA MET A 49 -6.77 4.68 -0.58
C MET A 49 -8.07 4.49 0.20
N SER A 50 -9.23 4.59 -0.46
CA SER A 50 -10.53 4.38 0.18
C SER A 50 -10.77 2.92 0.61
N LEU A 51 -10.15 1.98 -0.09
CA LEU A 51 -10.28 0.55 0.16
C LEU A 51 -9.37 0.07 1.30
N GLU A 52 -8.32 0.82 1.66
CA GLU A 52 -7.40 0.44 2.76
C GLU A 52 -8.05 0.56 4.14
N GLY A 53 -9.11 1.38 4.28
CA GLY A 53 -9.77 1.68 5.56
C GLY A 53 -11.05 0.89 5.87
N ARG A 54 -11.39 -0.13 5.07
CA ARG A 54 -12.53 -1.03 5.29
C ARG A 54 -12.06 -2.43 5.68
#